data_AF-A0A932EKN0-F1
#
_entry.id   AF-A0A932EKN0-F1
#
_cell.length_a   1.000
_cell.length_b   1.000
_cell.length_c   1.000
_cell.angle_alpha   90.00
_cell.angle_beta   90.00
_cell.angle_gamma   90.00
#
_symmetry.space_group_name_H-M   'P 1'
#
loop_
_entity.id
_entity.type
_entity.pdbx_description
1 polymer ?
#
loop_
_entity_poly.entity_id
_entity_poly.type
_entity_poly.pdbx_seq_one_letter_code
_entity_poly.pdbx_strand_id
1 'polypeptide(L)' 'MAEEKKQIDVQCLECKNINKLSEDDAKVGRWFECKFCGTTYEITGVKPDGSLELHPIEEEK' A
#
# COMPACT_ATOMS: atom_id res chain seq x y z
N MET A 1 12.37 11.82 -20.97
CA MET A 1 12.33 11.54 -19.52
C MET A 1 10.87 11.30 -19.18
N ALA A 2 10.40 10.07 -19.34
CA ALA A 2 9.05 9.68 -18.93
C ALA A 2 9.27 8.57 -17.91
N GLU A 3 9.32 8.95 -16.64
CA GLU A 3 9.27 7.98 -15.55
C GLU A 3 7.89 7.32 -15.65
N GLU A 4 7.90 6.07 -16.12
CA GLU A 4 6.72 5.22 -16.17
C GLU A 4 6.18 5.10 -14.75
N LYS A 5 5.09 5.81 -14.45
CA LYS A 5 4.36 5.69 -13.18
C LYS A 5 3.77 4.29 -13.08
N LYS A 6 4.56 3.30 -12.68
CA LYS A 6 4.04 1.98 -12.29
C LYS A 6 3.16 2.17 -11.06
N GLN A 7 1.93 1.68 -11.15
CA GLN A 7 1.01 1.65 -10.02
C GLN A 7 0.97 0.22 -9.49
N ILE A 8 1.00 0.07 -8.18
CA ILE A 8 0.87 -1.22 -7.50
C ILE A 8 -0.51 -1.27 -6.85
N ASP A 9 -1.29 -2.26 -7.28
CA ASP A 9 -2.60 -2.56 -6.73
C ASP A 9 -2.43 -3.28 -5.40
N VAL A 10 -2.87 -2.63 -4.34
CA VAL A 10 -2.83 -3.13 -2.97
C VAL A 10 -4.23 -3.43 -2.51
N GLN A 11 -4.49 -4.69 -2.20
CA GLN A 11 -5.78 -5.09 -1.66
C GLN A 11 -5.81 -4.89 -0.15
N CYS A 12 -6.77 -4.10 0.32
CA CYS A 12 -7.09 -3.97 1.74
C CYS A 12 -7.79 -5.25 2.22
N LEU A 13 -7.31 -5.88 3.30
CA LEU A 13 -7.92 -7.11 3.83
C LEU A 13 -9.27 -6.85 4.52
N GLU A 14 -9.41 -5.69 5.17
CA GLU A 14 -10.64 -5.25 5.84
C GLU A 14 -11.83 -5.06 4.88
N CYS A 15 -11.66 -4.19 3.89
CA CYS A 15 -12.75 -3.82 2.98
C CYS A 15 -12.72 -4.55 1.63
N LYS A 16 -11.72 -5.42 1.40
CA LYS A 16 -11.44 -6.10 0.11
C LYS A 16 -11.27 -5.17 -1.09
N ASN A 17 -11.20 -3.86 -0.87
CA ASN A 17 -10.98 -2.87 -1.92
C ASN A 17 -9.52 -2.83 -2.36
N ILE A 18 -9.32 -2.48 -3.62
CA ILE A 18 -8.00 -2.31 -4.22
C ILE A 18 -7.64 -0.82 -4.14
N ASN A 19 -6.59 -0.50 -3.39
CA ASN A 19 -5.93 0.80 -3.39
C ASN A 19 -4.82 0.80 -4.43
N LYS A 20 -4.72 1.88 -5.20
CA LYS A 20 -3.65 2.05 -6.18
C LYS A 20 -2.57 2.92 -5.59
N LEU A 21 -1.41 2.33 -5.34
CA LEU A 21 -0.22 3.04 -4.89
C LEU A 21 0.67 3.35 -6.07
N SER A 22 1.39 4.46 -6.01
CA SER A 22 2.47 4.71 -6.96
C SER A 22 3.67 3.84 -6.58
N GLU A 23 4.48 3.42 -7.54
CA GLU A 23 5.73 2.67 -7.27
C GLU A 23 6.66 3.42 -6.31
N ASP A 24 6.64 4.76 -6.34
CA ASP A 24 7.37 5.60 -5.39
C ASP A 24 6.89 5.46 -3.94
N ASP A 25 5.59 5.25 -3.75
CA ASP A 25 4.99 5.01 -2.43
C ASP A 25 4.99 3.52 -2.07
N ALA A 26 5.11 2.62 -3.05
CA ALA A 26 5.20 1.18 -2.87
C ALA A 26 6.61 0.71 -2.46
N LYS A 27 7.29 1.49 -1.62
CA LYS A 27 8.64 1.19 -1.11
C LYS A 27 8.57 0.88 0.39
N VAL A 28 9.50 0.05 0.87
CA VAL A 28 9.61 -0.27 2.30
C VAL A 28 9.83 1.00 3.12
N GLY A 29 9.05 1.17 4.19
CA GLY A 29 9.07 2.35 5.07
C GLY A 29 8.11 3.47 4.64
N ARG A 30 7.26 3.23 3.63
CA ARG A 30 6.14 4.11 3.29
C ARG A 30 4.85 3.59 3.88
N TRP A 31 3.96 4.50 4.25
CA TRP A 31 2.60 4.16 4.67
C TRP A 31 1.59 4.75 3.70
N PHE A 32 0.44 4.11 3.60
CA PHE A 32 -0.69 4.61 2.86
C PHE A 32 -1.98 4.41 3.63
N GLU A 33 -2.87 5.37 3.51
CA GLU A 33 -4.20 5.29 4.08
C GLU A 33 -5.17 4.72 3.05
N CYS A 34 -5.91 3.69 3.45
CA CYS A 34 -7.01 3.19 2.64
C CYS A 34 -8.17 4.19 2.71
N LYS A 35 -8.43 4.90 1.62
CA LYS A 35 -9.54 5.89 1.55
C LYS A 35 -10.93 5.31 1.75
N PHE A 36 -11.08 3.98 1.66
CA PHE A 36 -12.36 3.30 1.81
C PHE A 36 -12.70 2.98 3.27
N CYS A 37 -11.73 2.51 4.06
CA CYS A 37 -11.94 2.14 5.45
C CYS A 37 -11.29 3.09 6.45
N GLY A 38 -10.44 4.03 5.99
CA GLY A 38 -9.65 4.91 6.86
C GLY A 38 -8.50 4.21 7.57
N THR A 39 -8.26 2.92 7.29
CA THR A 39 -7.16 2.16 7.89
C THR A 39 -5.85 2.53 7.22
N THR A 40 -4.84 2.87 8.01
CA THR A 40 -3.48 3.11 7.54
C THR A 40 -2.72 1.79 7.49
N TYR A 41 -1.97 1.57 6.41
CA TYR A 41 -1.11 0.42 6.21
C TYR A 41 0.31 0.87 5.93
N GLU A 42 1.27 0.31 6.65
CA GLU A 42 2.70 0.51 6.40
C GLU A 42 3.26 -0.60 5.53
N ILE A 43 4.04 -0.25 4.52
CA ILE A 43 4.79 -1.19 3.70
C ILE A 43 6.07 -1.55 4.45
N THR A 44 6.07 -2.75 5.04
CA THR A 44 7.20 -3.29 5.80
C THR A 44 8.15 -4.11 4.94
N GLY A 45 7.69 -4.51 3.75
CA GLY A 45 8.46 -5.35 2.84
C GLY A 45 7.87 -5.37 1.44
N VAL A 46 8.67 -5.80 0.46
CA VAL A 46 8.21 -6.11 -0.89
C VAL A 46 8.62 -7.54 -1.20
N LYS A 47 7.65 -8.39 -1.51
CA LYS A 47 7.91 -9.77 -1.91
C LYS A 47 8.44 -9.81 -3.34
N PRO A 48 9.28 -10.80 -3.68
CA PRO A 48 9.80 -10.97 -5.05
C PRO A 48 8.72 -11.28 -6.09
N ASP A 49 7.52 -11.69 -5.66
CA ASP A 49 6.34 -11.92 -6.50
C ASP A 49 5.64 -10.60 -6.92
N GLY A 50 6.12 -9.44 -6.45
CA GLY A 50 5.51 -8.13 -6.69
C GLY A 50 4.40 -7.76 -5.69
N SER A 51 4.09 -8.65 -4.75
CA SER A 51 3.19 -8.36 -3.64
C SER A 51 3.90 -7.52 -2.57
N LEU A 52 3.27 -6.46 -2.09
CA LEU A 52 3.78 -5.66 -0.96
C LEU A 52 3.37 -6.32 0.38
N GLU A 53 4.27 -6.32 1.35
CA GLU A 53 3.95 -6.68 2.74
C GLU A 53 3.47 -5.44 3.47
N LEU A 54 2.20 -5.50 3.86
CA LEU A 54 1.47 -4.39 4.45
C LEU A 54 1.13 -4.75 5.87
N HIS A 55 1.49 -3.86 6.79
CA HIS A 55 1.15 -3.97 8.19
C HIS A 55 0.09 -2.91 8.51
N PRO A 56 -1.14 -3.28 8.90
CA PRO A 56 -2.10 -2.30 9.36
C PRO A 56 -1.54 -1.61 10.60
N ILE A 57 -1.36 -0.30 10.51
CA ILE A 57 -1.18 0.58 11.65
C ILE A 57 -2.58 1.10 11.95
N GLU A 58 -3.34 0.34 12.72
CA GLU A 58 -4.55 0.87 13.34
C GLU A 58 -4.11 1.99 14.30
N GLU A 59 -4.38 3.24 13.93
CA GLU A 59 -4.47 4.31 14.91
C GLU A 59 -5.73 4.04 15.74
N GLU A 60 -5.57 3.26 16.82
CA GLU A 60 -6.52 3.28 17.94
C GLU A 60 -6.64 4.73 18.40
N LYS A 61 -7.84 5.29 18.27
CA LYS A 61 -8.19 6.61 18.78
C LYS A 61 -9.08 6.50 20.01
#